data_AF-A0A820M1N2-F1
#
_entry.id   AF-A0A820M1N2-F1
#
_cell.length_a   1.000
_cell.length_b   1.000
_cell.length_c   1.000
_cell.angle_alpha   90.00
_cell.angle_beta   90.00
_cell.angle_gamma   90.00
#
_symmetry.space_group_name_H-M   'P 1'
#
loop_
_entity.id
_entity.type
_entity.pdbx_description
1 polymer ?
#
loop_
_entity_poly.entity_id
_entity_poly.type
_entity_poly.pdbx_seq_one_letter_code
_entity_poly.pdbx_strand_id
1 'polypeptide(L)'
;LERRISRDHWSLRDLAAKCCKQIIRKYATAINCLQQRTIDVFYRILSKNNEDYTWPTRYGAFIGLCEMSHKVIIQIVFPLIKQLGEQIQLISDIELSQKITEIVVKYVTIAYRSVHNDNETNEKKLYEDFGSYFAPLIQHNLILLL
;
A
#
# COMPACT_ATOMS: atom_id res chain seq x y z
N LEU A 1 23.71 -9.93 17.69
CA LEU A 1 23.13 -9.73 16.34
C LEU A 1 22.37 -8.42 16.33
N GLU A 2 23.10 -7.31 16.33
CA GLU A 2 22.52 -5.97 16.21
C GLU A 2 22.01 -5.82 14.77
N ARG A 3 20.69 -5.80 14.61
CA ARG A 3 20.09 -5.29 13.37
C ARG A 3 20.54 -3.83 13.27
N ARG A 4 21.51 -3.56 12.38
CA ARG A 4 21.79 -2.23 11.85
C ARG A 4 20.45 -1.69 11.35
N ILE A 5 19.77 -0.90 12.17
CA ILE A 5 18.66 -0.08 11.72
C ILE A 5 19.34 0.88 10.75
N SER A 6 19.16 0.67 9.44
CA SER A 6 19.55 1.68 8.47
C SER A 6 18.90 2.98 8.94
N ARG A 7 19.68 4.06 9.06
CA ARG A 7 19.15 5.40 9.34
C ARG A 7 18.32 5.95 8.16
N ASP A 8 17.77 5.06 7.34
CA ASP A 8 16.81 5.33 6.30
C ASP A 8 15.42 5.46 6.96
N HIS A 9 14.87 6.67 6.91
CA HIS A 9 13.57 7.01 7.44
C HIS A 9 12.42 6.20 6.81
N TRP A 10 12.61 5.64 5.60
CA TRP A 10 11.67 4.70 4.99
C TRP A 10 11.58 3.39 5.78
N SER A 11 12.74 2.81 6.14
CA SER A 11 12.82 1.56 6.90
C SER A 11 12.20 1.69 8.30
N LEU A 12 12.33 2.87 8.92
CA LEU A 12 11.71 3.16 10.21
C LEU A 12 10.18 3.18 10.10
N ARG A 13 9.63 3.72 9.00
CA ARG A 13 8.18 3.72 8.74
C ARG A 13 7.66 2.30 8.52
N ASP A 14 8.40 1.45 7.82
CA ASP A 14 8.03 0.03 7.64
C ASP A 14 8.00 -0.71 8.97
N LEU A 15 8.99 -0.45 9.84
CA LEU A 15 9.02 -1.02 11.19
C LEU A 15 7.83 -0.50 12.02
N ALA A 16 7.54 0.80 11.96
CA ALA A 16 6.42 1.41 12.67
C ALA A 16 5.06 0.82 12.21
N ALA A 17 4.88 0.58 10.90
CA ALA A 17 3.68 -0.06 10.37
C ALA A 17 3.51 -1.50 10.89
N LYS A 18 4.60 -2.26 10.97
CA LYS A 18 4.60 -3.61 11.57
C LYS A 18 4.29 -3.59 13.07
N CYS A 19 4.78 -2.59 13.80
CA CYS A 19 4.42 -2.39 15.20
C CYS A 19 2.94 -2.04 15.34
N CYS A 20 2.43 -1.13 14.51
CA CYS A 20 1.02 -0.75 14.47
C CYS A 20 0.11 -1.96 14.23
N LYS A 21 0.44 -2.79 13.24
CA LYS A 21 -0.24 -4.08 12.99
C LYS A 21 -0.29 -4.97 14.22
N GLN A 22 0.83 -5.13 14.93
CA GLN A 22 0.89 -5.95 16.14
C GLN A 22 -0.01 -5.40 17.25
N ILE A 23 -0.02 -4.08 17.44
CA ILE A 23 -0.90 -3.40 18.40
C ILE A 23 -2.36 -3.62 18.02
N ILE A 24 -2.74 -3.35 16.77
CA ILE A 24 -4.11 -3.55 16.29
C ILE A 24 -4.55 -4.99 16.50
N ARG A 25 -3.73 -5.98 16.11
CA ARG A 25 -4.06 -7.39 16.31
C ARG A 25 -4.22 -7.78 17.78
N LYS A 26 -3.39 -7.24 18.67
CA LYS A 26 -3.42 -7.56 20.11
C LYS A 26 -4.62 -6.95 20.82
N TYR A 27 -5.07 -5.76 20.40
CA TYR A 27 -6.09 -4.98 21.10
C TYR A 27 -7.42 -4.87 20.35
N ALA A 28 -7.58 -5.44 19.16
CA ALA A 28 -8.80 -5.34 18.35
C ALA A 28 -10.07 -5.83 19.06
N THR A 29 -9.95 -6.84 19.94
CA THR A 29 -11.08 -7.38 20.71
C THR A 29 -11.42 -6.56 21.96
N ALA A 30 -10.44 -5.83 22.50
CA ALA A 30 -10.62 -4.97 23.67
C ALA A 30 -11.03 -3.55 23.27
N ILE A 31 -10.59 -3.07 22.11
CA ILE A 31 -10.84 -1.73 21.57
C ILE A 31 -11.26 -1.87 20.10
N ASN A 32 -12.55 -2.14 19.91
CA ASN A 32 -13.16 -2.53 18.64
C ASN A 32 -13.02 -1.43 17.57
N CYS A 33 -12.83 -0.18 18.00
CA CYS A 33 -12.70 0.98 17.11
C CYS A 33 -11.24 1.30 16.74
N LEU A 34 -10.24 0.64 17.34
CA LEU A 34 -8.83 0.99 17.13
C LEU A 34 -8.42 0.84 15.66
N GLN A 35 -8.78 -0.29 15.04
CA GLN A 35 -8.49 -0.54 13.64
C GLN A 35 -9.19 0.50 12.75
N GLN A 36 -10.51 0.69 12.91
CA GLN A 36 -11.28 1.61 12.08
C GLN A 36 -10.76 3.05 12.19
N ARG A 37 -10.50 3.53 13.41
CA ARG A 37 -9.96 4.88 13.63
C ARG A 37 -8.59 5.06 12.98
N THR A 38 -7.76 4.02 12.96
CA THR A 38 -6.44 4.08 12.32
C THR A 38 -6.59 4.12 10.80
N ILE A 39 -7.51 3.32 10.24
CA ILE A 39 -7.87 3.34 8.82
C ILE A 39 -8.37 4.72 8.42
N ASP A 40 -9.29 5.33 9.18
CA ASP A 40 -9.87 6.63 8.85
C ASP A 40 -8.81 7.74 8.79
N VAL A 41 -7.84 7.70 9.71
CA VAL A 41 -6.72 8.66 9.72
C VAL A 41 -5.82 8.45 8.50
N PHE A 42 -5.41 7.21 8.21
CA PHE A 42 -4.54 6.93 7.07
C PHE A 42 -5.23 7.19 5.73
N TYR A 43 -6.50 6.81 5.61
CA TYR A 43 -7.31 7.08 4.43
C TYR A 43 -7.41 8.58 4.18
N ARG A 44 -7.67 9.39 5.20
CA ARG A 44 -7.73 10.86 5.08
C ARG A 44 -6.42 11.48 4.56
N ILE A 45 -5.28 10.92 4.96
CA ILE A 45 -3.96 11.37 4.49
C ILE A 45 -3.77 11.05 3.00
N LEU A 46 -4.31 9.93 2.53
CA LEU A 46 -4.19 9.49 1.14
C LEU A 46 -5.23 10.12 0.20
N SER A 47 -6.45 10.36 0.71
CA SER A 47 -7.61 10.80 -0.07
C SER A 47 -7.66 12.31 -0.31
N LYS A 48 -7.02 13.12 0.55
CA LYS A 48 -6.96 14.57 0.39
C LYS A 48 -6.04 14.95 -0.77
N ASN A 49 -6.34 16.09 -1.41
CA ASN A 49 -5.51 16.68 -2.45
C ASN A 49 -4.05 16.81 -1.96
N ASN A 50 -3.11 16.55 -2.88
CA ASN A 50 -1.68 16.36 -2.62
C ASN A 50 -0.99 17.45 -1.78
N GLU A 51 -1.60 18.62 -1.68
CA GLU A 51 -1.00 19.80 -1.06
C GLU A 51 -1.01 19.75 0.47
N ASP A 52 -1.94 19.00 1.09
CA ASP A 52 -2.07 18.96 2.55
C ASP A 52 -0.95 18.14 3.24
N TYR A 53 -0.33 17.18 2.54
CA TYR A 53 0.61 16.22 3.15
C TYR A 53 1.82 15.89 2.28
N THR A 54 3.00 15.86 2.90
CA THR A 54 4.25 15.46 2.25
C THR A 54 4.26 13.98 1.89
N TRP A 55 4.97 13.61 0.81
CA TRP A 55 5.09 12.22 0.36
C TRP A 55 5.58 11.23 1.43
N PRO A 56 6.56 11.56 2.31
CA PRO A 56 6.92 10.67 3.42
C PRO A 56 5.76 10.38 4.37
N THR A 57 4.88 11.34 4.62
CA THR A 57 3.68 11.16 5.44
C THR A 57 2.69 10.22 4.75
N ARG A 58 2.47 10.43 3.45
CA ARG A 58 1.58 9.60 2.62
C ARG A 58 2.09 8.16 2.52
N TYR A 59 3.39 7.97 2.32
CA TYR A 59 4.05 6.66 2.35
C TYR A 59 3.76 5.93 3.67
N GLY A 60 3.94 6.62 4.81
CA GLY A 60 3.70 6.04 6.13
C GLY A 60 2.25 5.58 6.32
N ALA A 61 1.29 6.38 5.86
CA ALA A 61 -0.13 6.01 5.86
C ALA A 61 -0.40 4.82 4.93
N PHE A 62 0.22 4.80 3.75
CA PHE A 62 0.06 3.73 2.77
C PHE A 62 0.57 2.38 3.30
N ILE A 63 1.84 2.31 3.72
CA ILE A 63 2.41 1.06 4.28
C ILE A 63 1.65 0.63 5.56
N GLY A 64 1.16 1.60 6.34
CA GLY A 64 0.29 1.36 7.48
C GLY A 64 -0.98 0.59 7.11
N LEU A 65 -1.71 1.04 6.09
CA LEU A 65 -2.91 0.34 5.59
C LEU A 65 -2.58 -1.02 4.99
N CYS A 66 -1.50 -1.12 4.20
CA CYS A 66 -1.05 -2.36 3.59
C CYS A 66 -0.68 -3.44 4.62
N GLU A 67 -0.09 -3.06 5.76
CA GLU A 67 0.28 -4.00 6.81
C GLU A 67 -0.89 -4.50 7.68
N MET A 68 -2.04 -3.79 7.70
CA MET A 68 -3.16 -4.14 8.57
C MET A 68 -3.81 -5.47 8.22
N SER A 69 -4.42 -5.58 7.03
CA SER A 69 -5.09 -6.81 6.58
C SER A 69 -5.38 -6.80 5.08
N HIS A 70 -5.47 -7.99 4.48
CA HIS A 70 -5.86 -8.15 3.07
C HIS A 70 -7.20 -7.50 2.74
N LYS A 71 -8.18 -7.60 3.66
CA LYS A 71 -9.50 -6.97 3.50
C LYS A 71 -9.39 -5.45 3.37
N VAL A 72 -8.54 -4.81 4.17
CA VAL A 72 -8.30 -3.36 4.10
C VAL A 72 -7.66 -2.98 2.77
N ILE A 73 -6.71 -3.77 2.26
CA ILE A 73 -6.09 -3.51 0.95
C ILE A 73 -7.16 -3.52 -0.15
N ILE A 74 -7.99 -4.56 -0.19
CA ILE A 74 -9.02 -4.70 -1.24
C ILE A 74 -10.08 -3.59 -1.13
N GLN A 75 -10.53 -3.25 0.08
CA GLN A 75 -11.63 -2.30 0.28
C GLN A 75 -11.19 -0.83 0.19
N ILE A 76 -9.98 -0.51 0.62
CA ILE A 76 -9.52 0.87 0.79
C ILE A 76 -8.38 1.21 -0.16
N VAL A 77 -7.40 0.31 -0.32
CA VAL A 77 -6.20 0.61 -1.10
C VAL A 77 -6.47 0.49 -2.60
N PHE A 78 -7.18 -0.55 -3.06
CA PHE A 78 -7.45 -0.77 -4.49
C PHE A 78 -8.06 0.46 -5.19
N PRO A 79 -9.13 1.10 -4.65
CA PRO A 79 -9.72 2.27 -5.29
C PRO A 79 -8.77 3.47 -5.40
N LEU A 80 -7.71 3.52 -4.58
CA LEU A 80 -6.75 4.63 -4.55
C LEU A 80 -5.56 4.42 -5.49
N ILE A 81 -5.28 3.18 -5.92
CA ILE A 81 -4.06 2.86 -6.68
C ILE A 81 -3.96 3.63 -7.99
N LYS A 82 -5.06 3.73 -8.74
CA LYS A 82 -5.08 4.46 -10.01
C LYS A 82 -4.67 5.93 -9.83
N GLN A 83 -5.30 6.61 -8.88
CA GLN A 83 -4.97 7.99 -8.53
C GLN A 83 -3.53 8.12 -8.03
N LEU A 84 -3.06 7.19 -7.19
CA LEU A 84 -1.68 7.20 -6.72
C LEU A 84 -0.68 7.06 -7.87
N GLY A 85 -0.99 6.24 -8.88
CA GLY A 85 -0.14 6.04 -10.06
C GLY A 85 0.05 7.34 -10.85
N GLU A 86 -1.03 8.06 -11.11
CA GLU A 86 -0.99 9.37 -11.77
C GLU A 86 -0.16 10.38 -10.97
N GLN A 87 -0.27 10.38 -9.64
CA GLN A 87 0.48 11.29 -8.78
C GLN A 87 1.97 10.95 -8.69
N ILE A 88 2.32 9.65 -8.68
CA ILE A 88 3.71 9.19 -8.63
C ILE A 88 4.47 9.58 -9.89
N GLN A 89 3.81 9.56 -11.06
CA GLN A 89 4.39 10.02 -12.31
C GLN A 89 4.81 11.50 -12.31
N LEU A 90 4.23 12.32 -11.41
CA LEU A 90 4.54 13.74 -11.28
C LEU A 90 5.68 14.01 -10.27
N ILE A 91 6.14 12.99 -9.53
CA ILE A 91 7.21 13.13 -8.55
C ILE A 91 8.55 13.16 -9.29
N SER A 92 9.36 14.20 -9.06
CA SER A 92 10.72 14.29 -9.60
C SER A 92 11.73 13.38 -8.89
N ASP A 93 11.47 13.04 -7.63
CA ASP A 93 12.26 12.13 -6.81
C ASP A 93 12.08 10.66 -7.25
N ILE A 94 13.14 10.15 -7.89
CA ILE A 94 13.21 8.78 -8.41
C ILE A 94 13.26 7.75 -7.28
N GLU A 95 13.96 8.03 -6.18
CA GLU A 95 14.09 7.08 -5.07
C GLU A 95 12.73 6.88 -4.37
N LEU A 96 12.03 7.99 -4.12
CA LEU A 96 10.69 7.98 -3.53
C LEU A 96 9.68 7.22 -4.39
N SER A 97 9.64 7.53 -5.69
CA SER A 97 8.71 6.88 -6.62
C SER A 97 8.97 5.38 -6.70
N GLN A 98 10.24 4.94 -6.75
CA GLN A 98 10.60 3.53 -6.72
C GLN A 98 10.14 2.84 -5.42
N LYS A 99 10.41 3.43 -4.25
CA LYS A 99 9.99 2.90 -2.94
C LYS A 99 8.48 2.70 -2.85
N ILE A 100 7.68 3.70 -3.27
CA ILE A 100 6.22 3.58 -3.25
C ILE A 100 5.78 2.47 -4.21
N THR A 101 6.36 2.43 -5.41
CA THR A 101 6.04 1.44 -6.43
C THR A 101 6.32 0.02 -5.98
N GLU A 102 7.47 -0.24 -5.35
CA GLU A 102 7.81 -1.55 -4.80
C GLU A 102 6.77 -2.04 -3.79
N ILE A 103 6.31 -1.16 -2.90
CA ILE A 103 5.30 -1.53 -1.88
C ILE A 103 3.94 -1.76 -2.52
N VAL A 104 3.50 -0.87 -3.41
CA VAL A 104 2.22 -1.04 -4.11
C VAL A 104 2.22 -2.39 -4.82
N VAL A 105 3.24 -2.65 -5.65
CA VAL A 105 3.37 -3.89 -6.40
C VAL A 105 3.37 -5.09 -5.45
N LYS A 106 4.16 -5.07 -4.38
CA LYS A 106 4.21 -6.18 -3.42
C LYS A 106 2.85 -6.49 -2.77
N TYR A 107 2.19 -5.50 -2.17
CA TYR A 107 0.98 -5.76 -1.38
C TYR A 107 -0.26 -5.94 -2.27
N VAL A 108 -0.39 -5.15 -3.34
CA VAL A 108 -1.53 -5.22 -4.25
C VAL A 108 -1.51 -6.50 -5.06
N THR A 109 -0.34 -6.95 -5.55
CA THR A 109 -0.23 -8.22 -6.28
C THR A 109 -0.70 -9.41 -5.44
N ILE A 110 -0.21 -9.50 -4.19
CA ILE A 110 -0.60 -10.60 -3.29
C ILE A 110 -2.10 -10.54 -2.98
N ALA A 111 -2.63 -9.34 -2.71
CA ALA A 111 -4.06 -9.17 -2.44
C ALA A 111 -4.93 -9.48 -3.67
N TYR A 112 -4.49 -9.09 -4.87
CA TYR A 112 -5.21 -9.33 -6.11
C TYR A 112 -5.28 -10.83 -6.43
N ARG A 113 -4.17 -11.55 -6.28
CA ARG A 113 -4.11 -13.02 -6.43
C ARG A 113 -5.04 -13.73 -5.44
N SER A 114 -5.10 -13.25 -4.20
CA SER A 114 -6.01 -13.83 -3.19
C SER A 114 -7.49 -13.71 -3.55
N VAL A 115 -7.87 -12.75 -4.38
CA VAL A 115 -9.26 -12.52 -4.82
C VAL A 115 -9.55 -13.28 -6.11
N HIS A 116 -8.58 -13.30 -7.03
CA HIS A 116 -8.71 -13.92 -8.34
C HIS A 116 -7.87 -15.20 -8.35
N ASN A 117 -8.45 -16.30 -7.87
CA ASN A 117 -7.85 -17.64 -7.87
C ASN A 117 -7.66 -18.23 -9.29
N ASP A 118 -8.07 -17.52 -10.34
CA ASP A 118 -8.12 -18.02 -11.71
C ASP A 118 -6.88 -17.60 -12.52
N ASN A 119 -6.33 -18.56 -13.26
CA ASN A 119 -5.17 -18.41 -14.15
C ASN A 119 -5.41 -17.47 -15.37
N GLU A 120 -6.61 -16.91 -15.51
CA GLU A 120 -6.89 -15.88 -16.53
C GLU A 120 -6.79 -14.48 -15.91
N THR A 121 -5.59 -13.91 -16.00
CA THR A 121 -5.41 -12.49 -15.74
C THR A 121 -6.08 -11.71 -16.88
N ASN A 122 -7.30 -11.23 -16.66
CA ASN A 122 -7.97 -10.35 -17.62
C ASN A 122 -7.27 -8.99 -17.60
N GLU A 123 -6.33 -8.81 -18.53
CA GLU A 123 -5.51 -7.61 -18.68
C GLU A 123 -6.37 -6.34 -18.69
N LYS A 124 -7.48 -6.32 -19.44
CA LYS A 124 -8.37 -5.15 -19.52
C LYS A 124 -8.88 -4.72 -18.14
N LYS A 125 -9.32 -5.67 -17.32
CA LYS A 125 -9.80 -5.40 -15.97
C LYS A 125 -8.70 -4.84 -15.07
N LEU A 126 -7.48 -5.35 -15.21
CA LEU A 126 -6.32 -4.86 -14.45
C LEU A 126 -6.00 -3.39 -14.74
N TYR A 127 -6.07 -3.00 -16.02
CA TYR A 127 -5.88 -1.60 -16.44
C TYR A 127 -7.04 -0.69 -16.00
N GLU A 128 -8.27 -1.20 -15.98
CA GLU A 128 -9.43 -0.47 -15.43
C GLU A 128 -9.27 -0.20 -13.93
N ASP A 129 -8.87 -1.22 -13.15
CA ASP A 129 -8.76 -1.16 -11.69
C ASP A 129 -7.53 -0.35 -11.22
N PHE A 130 -6.36 -0.52 -11.86
CA PHE A 130 -5.09 0.02 -11.36
C PHE A 130 -4.44 1.09 -12.24
N GLY A 131 -4.99 1.35 -13.43
CA GLY A 131 -4.48 2.35 -14.36
C GLY A 131 -3.19 1.96 -15.08
N SER A 132 -2.77 2.78 -16.03
CA SER A 132 -1.65 2.48 -16.94
C SER A 132 -0.28 2.39 -16.27
N TYR A 133 -0.10 3.02 -15.11
CA TYR A 133 1.16 2.97 -14.37
C TYR A 133 1.36 1.63 -13.64
N PHE A 134 0.38 1.23 -12.82
CA PHE A 134 0.52 0.07 -11.94
C PHE A 134 0.09 -1.24 -12.58
N ALA A 135 -0.88 -1.23 -13.50
CA ALA A 135 -1.34 -2.44 -14.16
C ALA A 135 -0.21 -3.28 -14.77
N PRO A 136 0.70 -2.75 -15.63
CA PRO A 136 1.76 -3.56 -16.23
C PRO A 136 2.73 -4.14 -15.17
N LEU A 137 3.01 -3.39 -14.10
CA LEU A 137 3.90 -3.84 -13.03
C LEU A 137 3.29 -4.96 -12.19
N ILE A 138 2.00 -4.85 -11.89
CA ILE A 138 1.25 -5.89 -11.18
C ILE A 138 1.12 -7.14 -12.05
N GLN A 139 0.80 -6.98 -13.35
CA GLN A 139 0.73 -8.09 -14.29
C GLN A 139 2.05 -8.87 -14.35
N HIS A 140 3.17 -8.16 -14.48
CA HIS A 140 4.49 -8.79 -14.49
C HIS A 140 4.77 -9.56 -13.19
N ASN A 141 4.42 -8.98 -12.03
CA ASN A 141 4.64 -9.64 -10.74
C ASN A 141 3.68 -10.82 -10.51
N LEU A 142 2.46 -10.79 -11.03
CA LEU A 142 1.56 -11.93 -11.00
C LEU A 142 2.16 -13.12 -11.77
N ILE A 143 2.74 -12.87 -12.95
CA ILE A 143 3.41 -13.90 -13.77
C ILE A 143 4.61 -14.50 -13.03
N LEU A 144 5.44 -13.68 -12.37
CA LEU A 144 6.61 -14.16 -11.61
C LEU A 144 6.24 -14.99 -10.38
N LEU A 145 5.01 -14.89 -9.89
CA LEU A 145 4.51 -15.62 -8.72
C LEU A 145 3.77 -16.93 -9.09
N LEU A 146 3.62 -17.23 -10.38
CA LEU A 146 3.13 -18.51 -10.93
C LEU A 146 4.28 -19.51 -11.02
#